data_AF-A0A1Y5DRR2-F1
#
_entry.id   AF-A0A1Y5DRR2-F1
#
_cell.length_a   1.000
_cell.length_b   1.000
_cell.length_c   1.000
_cell.angle_alpha   90.00
_cell.angle_beta   90.00
_cell.angle_gamma   90.00
#
_symmetry.space_group_name_H-M   'P 1'
#
loop_
_entity.id
_entity.type
_entity.pdbx_description
1 polymer ?
#
loop_
_entity_poly.entity_id
_entity_poly.type
_entity_poly.pdbx_seq_one_letter_code
_entity_poly.pdbx_strand_id
1 'polypeptide(L)'
;MVGHTGNFDAAVSAVEAVDLELGIILEKAKENNYNVVLTSDHGNCEQMRDENNKVLTNHTIGDVYCFVICDVIARVKPGSLNNVAPTILKLMNIEIPEEMDAPLI
;
A
#
# COMPACT_ATOMS: atom_id res chain seq x y z
N MET A 1 4.58 12.13 6.13
CA MET A 1 4.58 13.58 5.82
C MET A 1 3.52 14.34 6.63
N VAL A 2 2.25 14.41 6.17
CA VAL A 2 1.21 15.18 6.89
C VAL A 2 0.87 14.57 8.25
N GLY A 3 0.84 13.23 8.38
CA GLY A 3 0.59 12.62 9.69
C GLY A 3 1.70 12.90 10.74
N HIS A 4 2.94 13.23 10.32
CA HIS A 4 3.98 13.69 11.26
C HIS A 4 3.69 15.08 11.87
N THR A 5 2.74 15.83 11.32
CA THR A 5 2.32 17.10 11.92
C THR A 5 1.49 16.89 13.20
N GLY A 6 0.93 15.68 13.38
CA GLY A 6 0.02 15.39 14.49
C GLY A 6 -1.35 16.08 14.39
N ASN A 7 -1.62 16.77 13.28
CA ASN A 7 -2.91 17.40 13.01
C ASN A 7 -3.84 16.37 12.34
N PHE A 8 -4.87 15.94 13.07
CA PHE A 8 -5.82 14.93 12.60
C PHE A 8 -6.60 15.40 11.37
N ASP A 9 -7.17 16.61 11.37
CA ASP A 9 -7.97 17.11 10.26
C ASP A 9 -7.12 17.26 8.99
N ALA A 10 -5.87 17.71 9.13
CA ALA A 10 -4.95 17.77 8.01
C ALA A 10 -4.60 16.37 7.48
N ALA A 11 -4.44 15.38 8.36
CA ALA A 11 -4.19 14.00 7.96
C ALA A 11 -5.39 13.39 7.21
N VAL A 12 -6.62 13.67 7.66
CA VAL A 12 -7.85 13.28 6.94
C VAL A 12 -7.85 13.86 5.53
N SER A 13 -7.67 15.18 5.39
CA SER A 13 -7.64 15.81 4.06
C SER A 13 -6.50 15.29 3.17
N ALA A 14 -5.36 14.92 3.76
CA ALA A 14 -4.26 14.31 3.02
C ALA A 14 -4.62 12.91 2.48
N VAL A 15 -5.28 12.08 3.29
CA VAL A 15 -5.73 10.75 2.86
C VAL A 15 -6.85 10.85 1.82
N GLU A 16 -7.80 11.77 1.97
CA GLU A 16 -8.85 12.02 0.97
C GLU A 16 -8.27 12.47 -0.38
N ALA A 17 -7.23 13.31 -0.36
CA ALA A 17 -6.53 13.70 -1.59
C ALA A 17 -5.83 12.50 -2.25
N VAL A 18 -5.16 11.65 -1.46
CA VAL A 18 -4.54 10.42 -1.98
C VAL A 18 -5.58 9.47 -2.57
N ASP A 19 -6.73 9.30 -1.92
CA ASP A 19 -7.83 8.45 -2.39
C ASP A 19 -8.37 8.92 -3.75
N LEU A 20 -8.62 10.23 -3.88
CA LEU A 20 -9.07 10.84 -5.14
C LEU A 20 -8.07 10.57 -6.29
N GLU A 21 -6.79 10.85 -6.07
CA GLU A 21 -5.76 10.68 -7.09
C GLU A 21 -5.52 9.20 -7.41
N LEU A 22 -5.59 8.32 -6.40
CA LEU A 22 -5.51 6.88 -6.59
C LEU A 22 -6.66 6.38 -7.48
N GLY A 23 -7.88 6.87 -7.28
CA GLY A 23 -9.03 6.54 -8.14
C GLY A 23 -8.77 6.88 -9.61
N ILE A 24 -8.19 8.05 -9.88
CA ILE A 24 -7.83 8.48 -11.26
C ILE A 24 -6.78 7.53 -11.87
N ILE A 25 -5.76 7.17 -11.09
CA ILE A 25 -4.70 6.24 -11.53
C ILE A 25 -5.29 4.85 -11.82
N LEU A 26 -6.15 4.33 -10.94
CA LEU A 26 -6.76 3.01 -11.09
C LEU A 26 -7.67 2.93 -12.32
N GLU A 27 -8.47 3.97 -12.59
CA GLU A 27 -9.28 4.03 -13.81
C GLU A 27 -8.40 4.03 -15.07
N LYS A 28 -7.30 4.80 -15.07
CA LYS A 28 -6.35 4.78 -16.20
C LYS A 28 -5.61 3.45 -16.34
N ALA A 29 -5.23 2.81 -15.24
CA ALA A 29 -4.63 1.49 -15.26
C ALA A 29 -5.58 0.47 -15.90
N LYS A 30 -6.86 0.51 -15.52
CA LYS A 30 -7.92 -0.35 -16.06
C LYS A 30 -8.15 -0.12 -17.55
N GLU A 31 -8.27 1.14 -18.01
CA GLU A 31 -8.42 1.49 -19.43
C GLU A 31 -7.30 0.90 -20.30
N ASN A 32 -6.08 0.81 -19.74
CA ASN A 32 -4.89 0.35 -20.44
C ASN A 32 -4.53 -1.12 -20.12
N ASN A 33 -5.41 -1.86 -19.44
CA ASN A 33 -5.20 -3.26 -19.04
C ASN A 33 -3.91 -3.50 -18.24
N TYR A 34 -3.58 -2.59 -17.32
CA TYR A 34 -2.48 -2.79 -16.36
C TYR A 34 -2.95 -3.61 -15.16
N ASN A 35 -2.06 -4.48 -14.68
CA ASN A 35 -2.14 -5.02 -13.33
C ASN A 35 -1.62 -3.96 -12.34
N VAL A 36 -2.24 -3.85 -11.16
CA VAL A 36 -1.82 -2.89 -10.12
C VAL A 36 -1.50 -3.63 -8.82
N VAL A 37 -0.38 -3.26 -8.20
CA VAL A 37 -0.06 -3.61 -6.82
C VAL A 37 -0.14 -2.34 -5.98
N LEU A 38 -1.09 -2.29 -5.06
CA LEU A 38 -1.34 -1.15 -4.17
C LEU A 38 -1.00 -1.54 -2.74
N THR A 39 -0.06 -0.83 -2.14
CA THR A 39 0.42 -1.06 -0.77
C THR A 39 0.94 0.23 -0.14
N SER A 40 1.26 0.20 1.16
CA SER A 40 2.13 1.19 1.80
C SER A 40 3.45 0.54 2.23
N ASP A 41 4.43 1.37 2.56
CA ASP A 41 5.75 0.98 3.10
C ASP A 41 5.73 0.85 4.63
N HIS A 42 4.89 1.64 5.31
CA HIS A 42 4.61 1.52 6.74
C HIS A 42 3.30 2.25 7.12
N GLY A 43 2.94 2.23 8.40
CA GLY A 43 1.83 2.99 8.97
C GLY A 43 2.23 4.37 9.52
N ASN A 44 1.26 5.28 9.63
CA ASN A 44 1.36 6.59 10.28
C ASN A 44 -0.03 7.19 10.58
N CYS A 45 -0.82 7.48 9.54
CA CYS A 45 -2.07 8.25 9.67
C CYS A 45 -3.22 7.49 10.34
N GLU A 46 -3.15 6.16 10.41
CA GLU A 46 -4.15 5.32 11.07
C GLU A 46 -4.17 5.48 12.59
N GLN A 47 -3.10 6.01 13.19
CA GLN A 47 -3.03 6.29 14.62
C GLN A 47 -2.40 7.66 14.92
N MET A 48 -3.24 8.68 15.02
CA MET A 48 -2.82 10.07 15.27
C MET A 48 -2.81 10.46 16.76
N ARG A 49 -3.37 9.61 17.64
CA ARG A 49 -3.39 9.78 19.09
C ARG A 49 -3.16 8.46 19.82
N ASP A 50 -2.60 8.52 21.03
CA ASP A 50 -2.52 7.37 21.93
C ASP A 50 -3.78 7.23 22.82
N GLU A 51 -3.77 6.20 23.66
CA GLU A 51 -4.85 5.91 24.63
C GLU A 51 -5.12 7.04 25.64
N ASN A 52 -4.15 7.94 25.84
CA ASN A 52 -4.23 9.10 26.73
C ASN A 52 -4.56 10.40 25.96
N ASN A 53 -4.98 10.30 24.70
CA ASN A 53 -5.23 11.42 23.77
C ASN A 53 -4.01 12.27 23.42
N LYS A 54 -2.79 11.81 23.72
CA LYS A 54 -1.56 12.51 23.32
C LYS A 54 -1.38 12.38 21.82
N VAL A 55 -0.99 13.48 21.19
CA VAL A 55 -0.70 13.53 19.75
C VAL A 55 0.50 12.65 19.43
N LEU A 56 0.35 11.82 18.39
CA LEU A 56 1.41 11.00 17.83
C LEU A 56 1.90 11.59 16.51
N THR A 57 3.21 11.53 16.29
CA THR A 57 3.87 12.07 15.09
C THR A 57 4.85 11.08 14.49
N ASN A 58 4.91 9.84 14.97
CA ASN A 58 5.84 8.79 14.54
C ASN A 58 5.13 7.75 13.66
N HIS A 59 5.91 6.88 13.02
CA HIS A 59 5.35 5.69 12.37
C HIS A 59 4.74 4.74 13.39
N THR A 60 3.80 3.92 12.94
CA THR A 60 3.30 2.78 13.73
C THR A 60 4.04 1.51 13.33
N ILE A 61 3.77 0.43 14.07
CA ILE A 61 4.30 -0.92 13.82
C ILE A 61 3.21 -1.88 13.31
N GLY A 62 2.09 -1.34 12.85
CA GLY A 62 0.98 -2.15 12.32
C GLY A 62 1.30 -2.75 10.95
N ASP A 63 0.51 -3.76 10.58
CA ASP A 63 0.57 -4.34 9.24
C ASP A 63 0.12 -3.31 8.18
N VAL A 64 0.64 -3.47 6.97
CA VAL A 64 0.19 -2.72 5.79
C VAL A 64 -0.69 -3.60 4.90
N TYR A 65 -1.68 -3.00 4.26
CA TYR A 65 -2.48 -3.71 3.27
C TYR A 65 -1.75 -3.78 1.94
N CYS A 66 -1.82 -4.93 1.28
CA CYS A 66 -1.37 -5.13 -0.09
C CYS A 66 -2.51 -5.68 -0.94
N PHE A 67 -2.92 -4.93 -1.94
CA PHE A 67 -3.93 -5.31 -2.91
C PHE A 67 -3.25 -5.60 -4.25
N VAL A 68 -3.59 -6.75 -4.84
CA VAL A 68 -3.22 -7.07 -6.22
C VAL A 68 -4.48 -7.03 -7.06
N ILE A 69 -4.56 -6.05 -7.94
CA ILE A 69 -5.70 -5.79 -8.82
C ILE A 69 -5.32 -6.30 -10.21
N CYS A 70 -5.79 -7.50 -10.53
CA CYS A 70 -5.59 -8.16 -11.82
C CYS A 70 -6.72 -9.17 -12.11
N ASP A 71 -6.87 -9.57 -13.36
CA ASP A 71 -7.94 -10.50 -13.79
C ASP A 71 -7.65 -11.96 -13.46
N VAL A 72 -6.39 -12.31 -13.19
CA VAL A 72 -5.90 -13.69 -13.25
C VAL A 72 -5.82 -14.37 -11.88
N ILE A 73 -5.93 -13.61 -10.79
CA ILE A 73 -5.56 -14.09 -9.45
C ILE A 73 -6.70 -13.89 -8.47
N ALA A 74 -7.02 -14.96 -7.74
CA ALA A 74 -8.14 -14.98 -6.80
C ALA A 74 -7.75 -14.58 -5.36
N ARG A 75 -6.47 -14.65 -4.99
CA ARG A 75 -6.05 -14.45 -3.60
C ARG A 75 -4.60 -13.98 -3.46
N VAL A 76 -4.41 -13.01 -2.58
CA VAL A 76 -3.10 -12.56 -2.09
C VAL A 76 -2.79 -13.29 -0.77
N LYS A 77 -1.60 -13.87 -0.65
CA LYS A 77 -1.11 -14.54 0.57
C LYS A 77 -0.58 -13.50 1.55
N PRO A 78 -0.61 -13.77 2.88
CA PRO A 78 0.15 -12.98 3.84
C PRO A 78 1.65 -13.03 3.52
N GLY A 79 2.35 -11.95 3.82
CA GLY A 79 3.79 -11.82 3.61
C GLY A 79 4.29 -10.47 4.13
N SER A 80 5.46 -10.07 3.65
CA SER A 80 6.18 -8.86 4.04
C SER A 80 6.56 -8.03 2.81
N LEU A 81 7.11 -6.83 3.02
CA LEU A 81 7.43 -5.89 1.93
C LEU A 81 8.41 -6.45 0.88
N ASN A 82 9.32 -7.33 1.28
CA ASN A 82 10.23 -8.07 0.39
C ASN A 82 9.49 -8.93 -0.66
N ASN A 83 8.24 -9.32 -0.42
CA ASN A 83 7.45 -10.10 -1.37
C ASN A 83 6.80 -9.23 -2.47
N VAL A 84 6.83 -7.90 -2.37
CA VAL A 84 6.17 -7.00 -3.35
C VAL A 84 6.88 -7.04 -4.71
N ALA A 85 8.21 -6.93 -4.73
CA ALA A 85 9.00 -6.99 -5.96
C ALA A 85 8.82 -8.31 -6.75
N PRO A 86 8.96 -9.50 -6.15
CA PRO A 86 8.72 -10.76 -6.86
C PRO A 86 7.26 -10.90 -7.32
N THR A 87 6.29 -10.31 -6.59
CA THR A 87 4.88 -10.24 -7.04
C THR A 87 4.73 -9.44 -8.34
N ILE A 88 5.43 -8.30 -8.45
CA ILE A 88 5.43 -7.50 -9.68
C ILE A 88 6.06 -8.28 -10.84
N LEU A 89 7.21 -8.93 -10.64
CA LEU A 89 7.86 -9.76 -11.67
C LEU A 89 6.93 -10.88 -12.14
N LYS A 90 6.22 -11.53 -11.20
CA LYS A 90 5.24 -12.58 -11.50
C LYS A 90 4.10 -12.05 -12.39
N LEU A 91 3.56 -10.87 -12.10
CA LEU A 91 2.51 -10.23 -12.90
C LEU A 91 3.00 -9.81 -14.29
N MET A 92 4.28 -9.47 -14.42
CA MET A 92 4.92 -9.12 -15.70
C MET A 92 5.36 -10.35 -16.51
N ASN A 93 5.20 -11.56 -15.96
CA ASN A 93 5.73 -12.81 -16.53
C ASN A 93 7.25 -12.75 -16.76
N ILE A 94 7.98 -12.18 -15.81
CA ILE A 94 9.44 -12.12 -15.76
C ILE A 94 9.95 -13.16 -14.77
N GLU A 95 11.06 -13.82 -15.08
CA GLU A 95 11.73 -14.75 -14.18
C GLU A 95 12.13 -14.06 -12.87
N ILE A 96 11.84 -14.71 -11.74
CA ILE A 96 12.17 -14.20 -10.41
C ILE A 96 13.58 -14.71 -10.06
N PRO A 97 14.55 -13.82 -9.78
CA PRO A 97 15.88 -14.22 -9.35
C PRO A 97 15.86 -15.05 -8.06
N GLU A 98 16.82 -15.94 -7.89
CA GLU A 98 16.89 -16.84 -6.73
C GLU A 98 17.15 -16.10 -5.40
N GLU A 99 17.69 -14.87 -5.47
CA GLU A 99 17.91 -14.00 -4.31
C GLU A 99 16.64 -13.32 -3.79
N MET A 100 15.54 -13.35 -4.56
CA MET A 100 14.26 -12.78 -4.14
C MET A 100 13.37 -13.82 -3.47
N ASP A 101 12.56 -13.36 -2.51
CA ASP A 101 11.55 -14.20 -1.87
C ASP A 101 10.41 -14.60 -2.83
N ALA A 102 9.56 -15.52 -2.37
CA ALA A 102 8.38 -15.92 -3.15
C ALA A 102 7.38 -14.76 -3.32
N PRO A 103 6.67 -14.69 -4.46
CA PRO A 103 5.60 -13.72 -4.67
C PRO A 103 4.40 -14.00 -3.73
N LEU A 104 3.59 -12.97 -3.50
CA LEU A 104 2.36 -13.04 -2.71
C LEU A 104 1.22 -13.77 -3.44
N ILE A 105 1.41 -14.12 -4.71
CA ILE A 105 0.40 -14.67 -5.62
C ILE A 105 0.87 -15.97 -6.26
#